data_AF-A0A7V7UWK9-F1
#
_entry.id   AF-A0A7V7UWK9-F1
#
_cell.length_a   1.000
_cell.length_b   1.000
_cell.length_c   1.000
_cell.angle_alpha   90.00
_cell.angle_beta   90.00
_cell.angle_gamma   90.00
#
_symmetry.space_group_name_H-M   'P 1'
#
loop_
_entity.id
_entity.type
_entity.pdbx_description
1 polymer ?
#
loop_
_entity_poly.entity_id
_entity_poly.type
_entity_poly.pdbx_seq_one_letter_code
_entity_poly.pdbx_strand_id
1 'polypeptide(L)'
;MMMTVTAKQKWTHEDDELLRETVLEYTGNGDPKAAAFKTAAAKLNRSAAACSNRWFHLNKEQAVHKKNIHLSEVIAFLEEFPRLLKENEELKSIQAELSVQNESLQSQLEEKRDKYEATLEQHEEMTKLFEEASMLFDGEIKRVVH
;
A
#
# COMPACT_ATOMS: atom_id res chain seq x y z
N MET A 1 -48.94 0.96 -8.67
CA MET A 1 -48.15 2.14 -9.09
C MET A 1 -46.92 1.62 -9.83
N MET A 2 -46.93 1.62 -11.17
CA MET A 2 -45.74 1.24 -11.95
C MET A 2 -44.69 2.33 -11.76
N MET A 3 -43.55 2.01 -11.12
CA MET A 3 -42.39 2.89 -11.14
C MET A 3 -41.82 2.86 -12.56
N THR A 4 -42.23 3.80 -13.39
CA THR A 4 -41.61 4.04 -14.70
C THR A 4 -40.22 4.61 -14.45
N VAL A 5 -39.21 3.73 -14.46
CA VAL A 5 -37.81 4.13 -14.55
C VAL A 5 -37.68 4.90 -15.87
N THR A 6 -37.63 6.22 -15.77
CA THR A 6 -37.33 7.09 -16.90
C THR A 6 -35.91 6.79 -17.35
N ALA A 7 -35.77 6.01 -18.42
CA ALA A 7 -34.48 5.74 -19.03
C ALA A 7 -33.87 7.07 -19.49
N LYS A 8 -32.81 7.53 -18.84
CA LYS A 8 -32.00 8.66 -19.31
C LYS A 8 -31.54 8.36 -20.75
N GLN A 9 -32.00 9.15 -21.72
CA GLN A 9 -31.76 8.86 -23.14
C GLN A 9 -30.32 9.14 -23.61
N LYS A 10 -29.54 9.98 -22.93
CA LYS A 10 -28.17 10.32 -23.33
C LYS A 10 -27.24 10.38 -22.12
N TRP A 11 -26.00 9.96 -22.30
CA TRP A 11 -24.90 10.17 -21.35
C TRP A 11 -24.41 11.61 -21.48
N THR A 12 -24.22 12.30 -20.35
CA THR A 12 -23.60 13.64 -20.32
C THR A 12 -22.15 13.54 -19.90
N HIS A 13 -21.40 14.65 -20.07
CA HIS A 13 -20.02 14.71 -19.62
C HIS A 13 -19.91 14.49 -18.10
N GLU A 14 -20.85 15.02 -17.33
CA GLU A 14 -20.91 14.88 -15.87
C GLU A 14 -21.23 13.43 -15.47
N ASP A 15 -22.11 12.76 -16.22
CA ASP A 15 -22.37 11.33 -16.00
C ASP A 15 -21.10 10.48 -16.25
N ASP A 16 -20.28 10.87 -17.24
CA ASP A 16 -19.02 10.20 -17.55
C ASP A 16 -17.93 10.48 -16.52
N GLU A 17 -17.85 11.72 -16.02
CA GLU A 17 -16.90 12.10 -14.96
C GLU A 17 -17.21 11.34 -13.67
N LEU A 18 -18.48 11.32 -13.25
CA LEU A 18 -18.88 10.59 -12.05
C LEU A 18 -18.60 9.09 -12.18
N LEU A 19 -18.79 8.51 -13.37
CA LEU A 19 -18.44 7.13 -13.65
C LEU A 19 -16.92 6.91 -13.57
N ARG A 20 -16.12 7.83 -14.10
CA ARG A 20 -14.65 7.75 -14.05
C ARG A 20 -14.13 7.82 -12.63
N GLU A 21 -14.50 8.85 -11.89
CA GLU A 21 -14.09 9.06 -10.51
C GLU A 21 -14.43 7.84 -9.64
N THR A 22 -15.68 7.36 -9.72
CA THR A 22 -16.13 6.21 -8.92
C THR A 22 -15.35 4.93 -9.28
N VAL A 23 -15.05 4.68 -10.56
CA VAL A 23 -14.27 3.49 -10.93
C VAL A 23 -12.82 3.61 -10.49
N LEU A 24 -12.20 4.78 -10.66
CA LEU A 24 -10.82 5.01 -10.26
C LEU A 24 -10.63 4.89 -8.74
N GLU A 25 -11.52 5.49 -7.95
CA GLU A 25 -11.51 5.40 -6.49
C GLU A 25 -11.53 3.94 -6.00
N TYR A 26 -12.50 3.14 -6.49
CA TYR A 26 -12.62 1.74 -6.12
C TYR A 26 -11.39 0.93 -6.56
N THR A 27 -10.92 1.12 -7.81
CA THR A 27 -9.75 0.37 -8.29
C THR A 27 -8.46 0.77 -7.58
N GLY A 28 -8.33 2.03 -7.15
CA GLY A 28 -7.20 2.50 -6.37
C GLY A 28 -7.16 1.91 -4.96
N ASN A 29 -8.33 1.63 -4.39
CA ASN A 29 -8.48 0.98 -3.09
C ASN A 29 -8.41 -0.56 -3.16
N GLY A 30 -8.23 -1.14 -4.35
CA GLY A 30 -8.17 -2.59 -4.56
C GLY A 30 -9.54 -3.28 -4.71
N ASP A 31 -10.63 -2.52 -4.75
CA ASP A 31 -11.97 -3.05 -4.92
C ASP A 31 -12.27 -3.47 -6.36
N PRO A 32 -13.12 -4.50 -6.57
CA PRO A 32 -13.49 -4.94 -7.90
C PRO A 32 -14.33 -3.88 -8.63
N LYS A 33 -14.06 -3.69 -9.93
CA LYS A 33 -14.82 -2.76 -10.81
C LYS A 33 -16.34 -3.02 -10.79
N ALA A 34 -16.75 -4.26 -10.56
CA ALA A 34 -18.16 -4.62 -10.43
C ALA A 34 -18.85 -3.91 -9.24
N ALA A 35 -18.14 -3.69 -8.14
CA ALA A 35 -18.64 -2.90 -7.01
C ALA A 35 -18.76 -1.43 -7.40
N ALA A 36 -17.74 -0.89 -8.07
CA ALA A 36 -17.75 0.48 -8.59
C ALA A 36 -18.93 0.74 -9.54
N PHE A 37 -19.22 -0.20 -10.45
CA PHE A 37 -20.35 -0.07 -11.38
C PHE A 37 -21.71 -0.10 -10.67
N LYS A 38 -21.86 -0.87 -9.58
CA LYS A 38 -23.09 -0.85 -8.77
C LYS A 38 -23.26 0.49 -8.07
N THR A 39 -22.19 1.03 -7.51
CA THR A 39 -22.20 2.34 -6.85
C THR A 39 -22.48 3.48 -7.84
N ALA A 40 -21.81 3.48 -8.99
CA ALA A 40 -22.04 4.46 -10.06
C ALA A 40 -23.47 4.35 -10.62
N ALA A 41 -23.98 3.12 -10.80
CA ALA A 41 -25.35 2.87 -11.25
C ALA A 41 -26.40 3.50 -10.33
N ALA A 42 -26.22 3.35 -9.00
CA ALA A 42 -27.08 3.96 -8.01
C ALA A 42 -27.05 5.51 -8.09
N LYS A 43 -25.85 6.11 -8.20
CA LYS A 43 -25.69 7.58 -8.30
C LYS A 43 -26.24 8.15 -9.61
N LEU A 44 -26.08 7.43 -10.72
CA LEU A 44 -26.45 7.88 -12.07
C LEU A 44 -27.91 7.55 -12.45
N ASN A 45 -28.62 6.80 -11.60
CA ASN A 45 -29.93 6.22 -11.87
C ASN A 45 -29.94 5.37 -13.17
N ARG A 46 -28.94 4.48 -13.30
CA ARG A 46 -28.75 3.56 -14.44
C ARG A 46 -28.51 2.14 -13.95
N SER A 47 -28.46 1.16 -14.85
CA SER A 47 -28.07 -0.21 -14.50
C SER A 47 -26.55 -0.38 -14.45
N ALA A 48 -26.05 -1.30 -13.62
CA ALA A 48 -24.62 -1.61 -13.56
C ALA A 48 -24.06 -2.06 -14.93
N ALA A 49 -24.87 -2.77 -15.73
CA ALA A 49 -24.52 -3.14 -17.10
C ALA A 49 -24.36 -1.91 -18.01
N ALA A 50 -25.22 -0.89 -17.88
CA ALA A 50 -25.09 0.35 -18.64
C ALA A 50 -23.81 1.11 -18.26
N CYS A 51 -23.47 1.18 -16.96
CA CYS A 51 -22.22 1.77 -16.49
C CYS A 51 -20.99 1.00 -17.00
N SER A 52 -21.01 -0.33 -16.96
CA SER A 52 -19.93 -1.17 -17.49
C SER A 52 -19.71 -0.95 -19.00
N ASN A 53 -20.79 -0.91 -19.77
CA ASN A 53 -20.73 -0.66 -21.21
C ASN A 53 -20.20 0.76 -21.50
N ARG A 54 -20.68 1.78 -20.79
CA ARG A 54 -20.19 3.15 -20.97
C ARG A 54 -18.70 3.28 -20.64
N TRP A 55 -18.27 2.66 -19.54
CA TRP A 55 -16.86 2.61 -19.14
C TRP A 55 -15.98 1.95 -20.21
N PHE A 56 -16.44 0.86 -20.83
CA PHE A 56 -15.72 0.24 -21.94
C PHE A 56 -15.53 1.20 -23.12
N HIS A 57 -16.57 1.96 -23.49
CA HIS A 57 -16.49 2.95 -24.56
C HIS A 57 -15.58 4.13 -24.23
N LEU A 58 -15.65 4.67 -23.01
CA LEU A 58 -14.77 5.76 -22.56
C LEU A 58 -13.29 5.35 -22.62
N ASN A 59 -12.95 4.14 -22.17
CA ASN A 59 -11.58 3.64 -22.26
C ASN A 59 -11.16 3.31 -23.70
N LYS A 60 -12.09 2.86 -24.55
CA LYS A 60 -11.80 2.64 -25.96
C LYS A 60 -11.51 3.96 -26.67
N GLU A 61 -12.28 5.01 -26.40
CA GLU A 61 -12.04 6.36 -26.93
C GLU A 61 -10.70 6.93 -26.42
N GLN A 62 -10.39 6.76 -25.13
CA GLN A 62 -9.07 7.11 -24.59
C GLN A 62 -7.93 6.29 -25.21
N ALA A 63 -8.13 5.00 -25.50
CA ALA A 63 -7.15 4.17 -26.19
C ALA A 63 -7.00 4.53 -27.68
N VAL A 64 -7.96 5.24 -28.27
CA VAL A 64 -7.85 5.81 -29.63
C VAL A 64 -6.98 7.08 -29.63
N HIS A 65 -6.79 7.75 -28.48
CA HIS A 65 -5.62 8.60 -28.25
C HIS A 65 -4.35 7.76 -28.04
N LYS A 66 -4.10 6.82 -28.95
CA LYS A 66 -2.76 6.27 -29.16
C LYS A 66 -1.86 7.47 -29.40
N LYS A 67 -0.83 7.65 -28.55
CA LYS A 67 0.38 8.34 -29.00
C LYS A 67 0.73 7.73 -30.35
N ASN A 68 0.72 8.55 -31.40
CA ASN A 68 1.16 8.11 -32.73
C ASN A 68 2.64 7.77 -32.57
N ILE A 69 2.93 6.49 -32.32
CA ILE A 69 4.32 6.03 -32.18
C ILE A 69 4.97 6.23 -33.53
N HIS A 70 5.84 7.23 -33.60
CA HIS A 70 6.55 7.52 -34.82
C HIS A 70 7.74 6.59 -34.94
N LEU A 71 8.12 6.24 -36.18
CA LEU A 71 9.26 5.36 -36.43
C LEU A 71 10.56 5.89 -35.79
N SER A 72 10.71 7.21 -35.68
CA SER A 72 11.85 7.82 -34.99
C SER A 72 11.91 7.47 -33.50
N GLU A 73 10.78 7.33 -32.82
CA GLU A 73 10.73 6.96 -31.40
C GLU A 73 11.13 5.49 -31.22
N VAL A 74 10.72 4.63 -32.16
CA VAL A 74 11.12 3.22 -32.18
C VAL A 74 12.62 3.08 -32.43
N ILE A 75 13.16 3.84 -33.39
CA ILE A 75 14.60 3.83 -33.70
C ILE A 75 15.40 4.31 -32.49
N ALA A 76 15.03 5.45 -31.89
CA ALA A 76 15.70 5.98 -30.71
C ALA A 76 15.67 4.98 -29.53
N PHE A 77 14.52 4.33 -29.31
CA PHE A 77 14.41 3.29 -28.29
C PHE A 77 15.33 2.09 -28.59
N LEU A 78 15.35 1.60 -29.83
CA LEU A 78 16.18 0.45 -30.22
C LEU A 78 17.69 0.75 -30.15
N GLU A 79 18.09 1.99 -30.41
CA GLU A 79 19.47 2.45 -30.22
C GLU A 79 19.88 2.46 -28.75
N GLU A 80 18.97 2.84 -27.85
CA GLU A 80 19.23 2.89 -26.40
C GLU A 80 19.03 1.53 -25.70
N PHE A 81 18.25 0.62 -26.32
CA PHE A 81 17.86 -0.65 -25.73
C PHE A 81 19.01 -1.52 -25.21
N PRO A 82 20.17 -1.66 -25.90
CA PRO A 82 21.30 -2.42 -25.37
C PRO A 82 21.87 -1.84 -24.08
N ARG A 83 21.90 -0.51 -23.95
CA ARG A 83 22.33 0.16 -22.72
C ARG A 83 21.32 -0.07 -21.60
N LEU A 84 20.03 0.06 -21.90
CA LEU A 84 18.95 -0.18 -20.94
C LEU A 84 18.93 -1.63 -20.44
N LEU A 85 19.24 -2.60 -21.30
CA LEU A 85 19.37 -4.00 -20.90
C LEU A 85 20.49 -4.19 -19.87
N LYS A 86 21.68 -3.62 -20.14
CA LYS A 86 22.81 -3.70 -19.23
C LYS A 86 22.51 -3.03 -17.88
N GLU A 87 21.92 -1.83 -17.92
CA GLU A 87 21.52 -1.12 -16.70
C GLU A 87 20.46 -1.90 -15.90
N ASN A 88 19.52 -2.56 -16.57
CA ASN A 88 18.52 -3.41 -15.92
C ASN A 88 19.16 -4.62 -15.22
N GLU A 89 20.14 -5.26 -15.85
CA GLU A 89 20.89 -6.36 -15.23
C GLU A 89 21.70 -5.90 -14.01
N GLU A 90 22.38 -4.75 -14.12
CA GLU A 90 23.12 -4.15 -13.01
C GLU A 90 22.18 -3.80 -11.84
N LEU A 91 21.04 -3.15 -12.12
CA LEU A 91 20.04 -2.81 -11.12
C LEU A 91 19.47 -4.05 -10.42
N LYS A 92 19.27 -5.16 -11.15
CA LYS A 92 18.84 -6.43 -10.53
C LYS A 92 19.89 -7.01 -9.60
N SER A 93 21.17 -6.94 -9.96
CA SER A 93 22.26 -7.38 -9.07
C SER A 93 22.29 -6.56 -7.79
N ILE A 94 22.26 -5.23 -7.93
CA ILE A 94 22.24 -4.31 -6.79
C ILE A 94 21.02 -4.56 -5.90
N GLN A 95 19.84 -4.79 -6.50
CA GLN A 95 18.63 -5.08 -5.75
C GLN A 95 18.75 -6.38 -4.95
N ALA A 96 19.35 -7.42 -5.52
CA ALA A 96 19.59 -8.68 -4.83
C ALA A 96 20.57 -8.50 -3.65
N GLU A 97 21.67 -7.79 -3.87
CA GLU A 97 22.67 -7.47 -2.83
C GLU A 97 22.05 -6.66 -1.68
N LEU A 98 21.29 -5.61 -2.00
CA LEU A 98 20.61 -4.79 -0.99
C LEU A 98 19.56 -5.60 -0.20
N SER A 99 18.88 -6.55 -0.84
CA SER A 99 17.95 -7.45 -0.15
C SER A 99 18.67 -8.28 0.91
N VAL A 100 19.78 -8.91 0.55
CA VAL A 100 20.59 -9.71 1.48
C VAL A 100 21.16 -8.85 2.61
N GLN A 101 21.62 -7.64 2.30
CA GLN A 101 22.13 -6.72 3.32
C GLN A 101 21.02 -6.29 4.29
N ASN A 102 19.82 -6.00 3.79
CA ASN A 102 18.68 -5.65 4.63
C ASN A 102 18.29 -6.80 5.56
N GLU A 103 18.24 -8.04 5.06
CA GLU A 103 17.98 -9.22 5.90
C GLU A 103 19.05 -9.38 7.00
N SER A 104 20.33 -9.21 6.65
CA SER A 104 21.41 -9.26 7.64
C SER A 104 21.29 -8.16 8.69
N LEU A 105 20.99 -6.93 8.28
CA LEU A 105 20.81 -5.82 9.22
C LEU A 105 19.60 -6.00 10.12
N GLN A 106 18.50 -6.55 9.61
CA GLN A 106 17.32 -6.89 10.40
C GLN A 106 17.66 -7.93 11.47
N SER A 107 18.39 -8.99 11.10
CA SER A 107 18.84 -10.00 12.06
C SER A 107 19.76 -9.43 13.14
N GLN A 108 20.70 -8.54 12.76
CA GLN A 108 21.57 -7.86 13.74
C GLN A 108 20.80 -6.92 14.67
N LEU A 109 19.76 -6.24 14.16
CA LEU A 109 18.90 -5.39 14.98
C LEU A 109 18.10 -6.20 15.98
N GLU A 110 17.56 -7.35 15.56
CA GLU A 110 16.86 -8.28 16.43
C GLU A 110 17.79 -8.83 17.52
N GLU A 111 18.98 -9.31 17.16
CA GLU A 111 19.96 -9.80 18.15
C GLU A 111 20.33 -8.72 19.17
N LYS A 112 20.54 -7.48 18.72
CA LYS A 112 20.82 -6.37 19.63
C LYS A 112 19.63 -6.08 20.53
N ARG A 113 18.41 -6.06 19.98
CA ARG A 113 17.18 -5.82 20.76
C ARG A 113 17.04 -6.87 21.87
N ASP A 114 17.19 -8.14 21.53
CA ASP A 114 17.03 -9.24 22.50
C ASP A 114 18.09 -9.17 23.61
N LYS A 115 19.33 -8.76 23.28
CA LYS A 115 20.37 -8.50 24.29
C LYS A 115 20.02 -7.33 25.21
N TYR A 116 19.48 -6.24 24.65
CA TYR A 116 19.05 -5.09 25.45
C TYR A 116 17.90 -5.48 26.39
N GLU A 117 16.94 -6.26 25.91
CA GLU A 117 15.81 -6.75 26.69
C GLU A 117 16.26 -7.64 27.85
N ALA A 118 17.12 -8.64 27.58
CA ALA A 118 17.67 -9.49 28.64
C ALA A 118 18.47 -8.69 29.69
N THR A 119 19.21 -7.67 29.25
CA THR A 119 19.95 -6.79 30.16
C THR A 119 19.00 -5.95 31.01
N LEU A 120 17.90 -5.47 30.43
CA LEU A 120 16.88 -4.71 31.15
C LEU A 120 16.19 -5.57 32.22
N GLU A 121 15.80 -6.80 31.89
CA GLU A 121 15.22 -7.76 32.84
C GLU A 121 16.16 -8.00 34.03
N GLN A 122 17.45 -8.23 33.76
CA GLN A 122 18.45 -8.39 34.82
C GLN A 122 18.57 -7.15 35.73
N HIS A 123 18.49 -5.95 35.16
CA HIS A 123 18.51 -4.71 35.94
C HIS A 123 17.23 -4.53 36.78
N GLU A 124 16.07 -4.91 36.27
CA GLU A 124 14.81 -4.89 37.02
C GLU A 124 14.83 -5.89 38.19
N GLU A 125 15.32 -7.11 37.97
CA GLU A 125 15.50 -8.11 39.02
C GLU A 125 16.46 -7.61 40.11
N MET A 126 17.59 -7.04 39.71
CA MET A 126 18.56 -6.46 40.64
C MET A 126 17.94 -5.34 41.48
N THR A 127 17.10 -4.49 40.88
CA THR A 127 16.42 -3.40 41.58
C THR A 127 15.45 -3.93 42.63
N LYS A 128 14.65 -4.96 42.31
CA LYS A 128 13.75 -5.61 43.26
C LYS A 128 14.51 -6.19 44.46
N LEU A 129 15.63 -6.89 44.21
CA LEU A 129 16.48 -7.43 45.28
C LEU A 129 17.05 -6.33 46.18
N PHE A 130 17.46 -5.19 45.61
CA PHE A 130 17.92 -4.04 46.40
C PHE A 130 16.81 -3.45 47.26
N GLU A 131 15.59 -3.31 46.73
CA GLU A 131 14.42 -2.83 47.50
C GLU A 131 14.09 -3.78 48.66
N GLU A 132 14.04 -5.09 48.40
CA GLU A 132 13.81 -6.11 49.43
C GLU A 132 14.88 -6.06 50.53
N ALA A 133 16.16 -5.99 50.15
CA ALA A 133 17.25 -5.86 51.10
C ALA A 133 17.12 -4.58 51.95
N SER A 134 16.77 -3.45 51.33
CA SER A 134 16.55 -2.19 52.04
C SER A 134 15.43 -2.30 53.08
N MET A 135 14.31 -2.94 52.75
CA MET A 135 13.20 -3.15 53.69
C MET A 135 13.60 -4.03 54.88
N LEU A 136 14.40 -5.08 54.64
CA LEU A 136 14.92 -5.95 55.70
C LEU A 136 15.86 -5.20 56.64
N PHE A 137 16.80 -4.42 56.09
CA PHE A 137 17.72 -3.60 56.88
C PHE A 137 16.97 -2.58 57.74
N ASP A 138 15.98 -1.86 57.18
CA ASP A 138 15.15 -0.92 57.94
C ASP A 138 14.36 -1.62 59.07
N GLY A 139 13.87 -2.84 58.81
CA GLY A 139 13.17 -3.67 59.80
C GLY A 139 14.08 -4.19 60.91
N GLU A 140 15.33 -4.52 60.62
CA GLU A 140 16.34 -4.86 61.64
C GLU A 140 16.75 -3.67 62.48
N ILE A 141 16.99 -2.51 61.87
CA ILE A 141 17.30 -1.27 62.61
C ILE A 141 16.18 -0.93 63.59
N LYS A 142 14.90 -1.00 63.16
CA LYS A 142 13.76 -0.75 64.05
C LYS A 142 13.67 -1.74 65.23
N ARG A 143 14.09 -3.00 65.03
CA ARG A 143 14.11 -4.04 66.08
C ARG A 143 15.26 -3.87 67.08
N VAL A 144 16.40 -3.30 66.66
CA VAL A 144 17.56 -3.08 67.54
C VAL A 144 17.43 -1.77 68.34
N VAL A 145 16.69 -0.80 67.82
CA VAL A 145 16.48 0.53 68.44
C VAL A 145 15.30 0.56 69.44
N HIS A 146 14.45 -0.48 69.47
CA HIS A 146 13.41 -0.68 70.49
C HIS A 146 13.80 -1.81 71.45
#